data_AF-A0A1S8A7G6-F1
#
_entry.id   AF-A0A1S8A7G6-F1
#
_cell.length_a   1.000
_cell.length_b   1.000
_cell.length_c   1.000
_cell.angle_alpha   90.00
_cell.angle_beta   90.00
_cell.angle_gamma   90.00
#
_symmetry.space_group_name_H-M   'P 1'
#
loop_
_entity.id
_entity.type
_entity.pdbx_description
1 polymer ?
#
loop_
_entity_poly.entity_id
_entity_poly.type
_entity_poly.pdbx_seq_one_letter_code
_entity_poly.pdbx_strand_id
1 'polypeptide(L)'
;MNCQTFTYAIHEIPLECDVYSSSVYPFDAPVFLFFHSGGLVGGARNCVPPWLVQVCIQRQWTLISASYRLLPQAKAADLLEDVAAAYKFARK
;
A
#
# COMPACT_ATOMS: atom_id res chain seq x y z
N MET A 1 8.48 14.61 -2.61
CA MET A 1 7.96 13.29 -2.20
C MET A 1 8.59 12.27 -3.13
N ASN A 2 9.30 11.30 -2.59
CA ASN A 2 9.92 10.23 -3.36
C ASN A 2 9.00 9.01 -3.31
N CYS A 3 8.96 8.24 -4.39
CA CYS A 3 8.24 6.97 -4.47
C CYS A 3 9.27 5.84 -4.55
N GLN A 4 9.19 4.88 -3.63
CA GLN A 4 10.06 3.71 -3.61
C GLN A 4 9.21 2.45 -3.45
N THR A 5 9.53 1.40 -4.19
CA THR A 5 8.85 0.11 -4.11
C THR A 5 9.56 -0.81 -3.12
N PHE A 6 8.80 -1.47 -2.25
CA PHE A 6 9.29 -2.44 -1.28
C PHE A 6 8.51 -3.73 -1.37
N THR A 7 9.18 -4.86 -1.19
CA THR A 7 8.52 -6.15 -0.96
C THR A 7 8.16 -6.27 0.51
N TYR A 8 6.87 -6.39 0.83
CA TYR A 8 6.40 -6.46 2.21
C TYR A 8 6.05 -7.89 2.65
N ALA A 9 5.81 -8.80 1.70
CA ALA A 9 5.58 -10.21 1.94
C ALA A 9 6.02 -11.04 0.72
N ILE A 10 6.35 -12.31 0.95
CA ILE A 10 6.62 -13.29 -0.10
C ILE A 10 5.74 -14.50 0.20
N HIS A 11 4.76 -14.74 -0.65
CA HIS A 11 3.96 -15.96 -0.65
C HIS A 11 4.43 -16.83 -1.82
N GLU A 12 3.55 -17.15 -2.77
CA GLU A 12 3.93 -17.75 -4.06
C GLU A 12 4.57 -16.71 -4.99
N ILE A 13 4.18 -15.44 -4.83
CA ILE A 13 4.73 -14.28 -5.54
C ILE A 13 5.16 -13.22 -4.51
N PRO A 14 6.14 -12.36 -4.85
CA PRO A 14 6.44 -11.19 -4.04
C PRO A 14 5.24 -10.23 -4.06
N LEU A 15 4.83 -9.77 -2.88
CA LEU A 15 3.85 -8.70 -2.74
C LEU A 15 4.57 -7.41 -2.41
N GLU A 16 4.33 -6.41 -3.27
CA GLU A 16 5.01 -5.13 -3.24
C GLU A 16 4.08 -4.00 -2.82
N CYS A 17 4.65 -2.96 -2.22
CA CYS A 17 3.99 -1.70 -1.99
C CYS A 17 4.84 -0.53 -2.48
N ASP A 18 4.18 0.53 -2.93
CA ASP A 18 4.82 1.80 -3.26
C ASP A 18 4.68 2.75 -2.08
N VAL A 19 5.81 3.22 -1.55
CA VAL A 19 5.90 4.13 -0.42
C VAL A 19 6.25 5.52 -0.93
N TYR A 20 5.31 6.43 -0.72
CA TYR A 20 5.42 7.84 -1.04
C TYR A 20 5.73 8.61 0.25
N SER A 21 6.97 9.07 0.40
CA SER A 21 7.41 9.75 1.62
C SER A 21 8.38 10.90 1.32
N SER A 22 8.78 11.62 2.35
CA SER A 22 9.85 12.61 2.29
C SER A 22 10.62 12.61 3.60
N SER A 23 11.94 12.77 3.54
CA SER A 23 12.80 12.84 4.72
C SER A 23 12.50 14.02 5.64
N VAL A 24 11.70 14.99 5.18
CA VAL A 24 11.25 16.15 5.96
C VAL A 24 9.94 15.89 6.71
N TYR A 25 9.30 14.73 6.52
CA TYR A 25 8.08 14.39 7.25
C TYR A 25 8.41 14.01 8.69
N PRO A 26 7.56 14.38 9.68
CA PRO A 26 7.77 13.99 11.07
C PRO A 26 7.81 12.46 11.22
N PHE A 27 8.69 11.96 12.09
CA PHE A 27 8.84 10.52 12.32
C PHE A 27 7.59 9.88 12.95
N ASP A 28 6.84 10.66 13.73
CA ASP A 28 5.60 10.26 14.40
C ASP A 28 4.34 10.61 13.60
N ALA A 29 4.50 11.07 12.35
CA ALA A 29 3.36 11.36 11.49
C ALA A 29 2.59 10.07 11.16
N PRO A 30 1.25 10.14 11.06
CA PRO A 30 0.44 9.02 10.60
C PRO A 30 0.88 8.48 9.23
N VAL A 31 0.72 7.18 9.06
CA VAL A 31 0.88 6.48 7.78
C VAL A 31 -0.49 6.21 7.19
N PHE A 32 -0.68 6.55 5.92
CA PHE A 32 -1.87 6.19 5.16
C PHE A 32 -1.61 4.91 4.37
N LEU A 33 -2.19 3.78 4.80
CA LEU A 33 -2.16 2.53 4.04
C LEU A 33 -3.36 2.44 3.10
N PHE A 34 -3.09 2.33 1.80
CA PHE A 34 -4.08 2.33 0.74
C PHE A 34 -4.09 0.99 -0.01
N PHE A 35 -5.31 0.53 -0.32
CA PHE A 35 -5.58 -0.60 -1.22
C PHE A 35 -6.48 -0.11 -2.34
N HIS A 36 -6.12 -0.44 -3.57
CA HIS A 36 -6.86 0.02 -4.75
C HIS A 36 -8.30 -0.55 -4.78
N SER A 37 -9.20 0.22 -5.40
CA SER A 37 -10.54 -0.24 -5.78
C SER A 37 -10.48 -1.30 -6.89
N GLY A 38 -11.63 -1.76 -7.39
CA GLY A 38 -11.71 -2.75 -8.47
C GLY A 38 -12.32 -4.08 -8.07
N GLY A 39 -13.13 -4.08 -7.00
CA GLY A 39 -13.96 -5.23 -6.63
C GLY A 39 -13.18 -6.48 -6.27
N LEU A 40 -11.93 -6.33 -5.80
CA LEU A 40 -11.00 -7.43 -5.47
C LEU A 40 -10.54 -8.27 -6.67
N VAL A 41 -10.95 -7.91 -7.89
CA VAL A 41 -10.72 -8.69 -9.12
C VAL A 41 -9.83 -7.96 -10.12
N GLY A 42 -9.53 -6.67 -9.88
CA GLY A 42 -8.73 -5.86 -10.77
C GLY A 42 -8.19 -4.60 -10.10
N GLY A 43 -7.28 -3.93 -10.82
CA GLY A 43 -6.52 -2.79 -10.33
C GLY A 43 -5.10 -3.18 -9.90
N ALA A 44 -4.33 -2.19 -9.47
CA ALA A 44 -2.96 -2.37 -9.01
C ALA A 44 -2.56 -1.24 -8.04
N ARG A 45 -1.43 -1.41 -7.35
CA ARG A 45 -0.91 -0.41 -6.40
C ARG A 45 -0.64 0.97 -6.99
N ASN A 46 -0.45 1.09 -8.30
CA ASN A 46 -0.28 2.39 -8.96
C ASN A 46 -1.62 3.11 -9.26
N CYS A 47 -2.76 2.47 -9.01
CA CYS A 47 -4.10 3.07 -9.13
C CYS A 47 -4.45 3.97 -7.92
N VAL A 48 -3.50 4.76 -7.44
CA VAL A 48 -3.71 5.72 -6.36
C VAL A 48 -4.37 6.97 -6.94
N PRO A 49 -5.49 7.45 -6.38
CA PRO A 49 -6.10 8.66 -6.88
C PRO A 49 -5.22 9.88 -6.55
N PRO A 50 -5.01 10.82 -7.50
CA PRO A 50 -4.13 11.98 -7.30
C PRO A 50 -4.51 12.85 -6.09
N TRP A 51 -5.80 12.96 -5.79
CA TRP A 51 -6.27 13.72 -4.62
C TRP A 51 -5.77 13.13 -3.30
N LEU A 52 -5.63 11.80 -3.19
CA LEU A 52 -5.13 11.15 -1.99
C LEU A 52 -3.65 11.45 -1.78
N VAL A 53 -2.88 11.41 -2.87
CA VAL A 53 -1.46 11.81 -2.86
C VAL A 53 -1.33 13.26 -2.39
N GLN A 54 -2.14 14.17 -2.93
CA GLN A 54 -2.14 15.57 -2.53
C GLN A 54 -2.46 15.77 -1.04
N VAL A 55 -3.48 15.08 -0.52
CA VAL A 55 -3.83 15.13 0.92
C VAL A 55 -2.66 14.65 1.78
N CYS A 56 -2.02 13.52 1.42
CA CYS A 56 -0.89 12.98 2.18
C CYS A 56 0.31 13.94 2.14
N ILE A 57 0.60 14.59 1.00
CA ILE A 57 1.64 15.61 0.90
C ILE A 57 1.34 16.80 1.83
N GLN A 58 0.13 17.35 1.77
CA GLN A 58 -0.26 18.52 2.57
C GLN A 58 -0.24 18.23 4.08
N ARG A 59 -0.54 16.99 4.46
CA ARG A 59 -0.54 16.54 5.85
C ARG A 59 0.81 16.00 6.33
N GLN A 60 1.80 15.91 5.44
CA GLN A 60 3.09 15.26 5.70
C GLN A 60 2.94 13.81 6.17
N TRP A 61 1.97 13.09 5.61
CA TRP A 61 1.74 11.67 5.86
C TRP A 61 2.47 10.83 4.83
N THR A 62 3.15 9.79 5.30
CA THR A 62 3.66 8.74 4.40
C THR A 62 2.47 7.97 3.85
N LEU A 63 2.40 7.85 2.52
CA LEU A 63 1.38 7.04 1.85
C LEU A 63 2.01 5.73 1.39
N ILE A 64 1.38 4.61 1.73
CA ILE A 64 1.78 3.27 1.31
C ILE A 64 0.65 2.70 0.47
N SER A 65 0.89 2.41 -0.80
CA SER A 65 -0.06 1.73 -1.67
C SER A 65 0.37 0.28 -1.87
N ALA A 66 -0.38 -0.66 -1.33
CA ALA A 66 -0.01 -2.08 -1.33
C ALA A 66 -0.73 -2.88 -2.43
N SER A 67 0.02 -3.70 -3.17
CA SER A 67 -0.56 -4.78 -3.97
C SER A 67 -1.12 -5.86 -3.06
N TYR A 68 -2.10 -6.62 -3.52
CA TYR A 68 -2.62 -7.82 -2.87
C TYR A 68 -3.04 -8.83 -3.96
N ARG A 69 -3.13 -10.12 -3.64
CA ARG A 69 -3.58 -11.13 -4.60
C ARG A 69 -5.05 -10.89 -4.96
N LEU A 70 -5.42 -11.16 -6.21
CA LEU A 70 -6.77 -10.87 -6.72
C LEU A 70 -7.61 -12.13 -6.84
N LEU A 71 -8.92 -11.97 -6.70
CA LEU A 71 -9.89 -13.01 -7.04
C LEU A 71 -10.08 -13.06 -8.57
N PRO A 72 -10.34 -14.24 -9.16
CA PRO A 72 -10.45 -15.55 -8.52
C PRO A 72 -9.13 -16.33 -8.42
N GLN A 73 -8.00 -15.75 -8.82
CA GLN A 73 -6.70 -16.43 -8.83
C GLN A 73 -6.21 -16.79 -7.41
N ALA A 74 -6.63 -16.02 -6.42
CA ALA A 74 -6.46 -16.32 -5.00
C ALA A 74 -7.81 -16.50 -4.29
N LYS A 75 -7.79 -16.97 -3.05
CA LYS A 75 -8.98 -17.13 -2.20
C LYS A 75 -9.17 -15.89 -1.32
N ALA A 76 -10.38 -15.65 -0.82
CA ALA A 76 -10.63 -14.53 0.10
C ALA A 76 -9.75 -14.56 1.37
N ALA A 77 -9.38 -15.75 1.85
CA ALA A 77 -8.45 -15.90 2.97
C ALA A 77 -7.03 -15.39 2.65
N ASP A 78 -6.56 -15.63 1.42
CA ASP A 78 -5.26 -15.14 0.94
C ASP A 78 -5.22 -13.60 0.96
N LEU A 79 -6.31 -12.95 0.53
CA LEU A 79 -6.41 -11.49 0.56
C LEU A 79 -6.31 -10.93 1.99
N LEU A 80 -6.90 -11.63 2.97
CA LEU A 80 -6.83 -11.22 4.37
C LEU A 80 -5.40 -11.34 4.92
N GLU A 81 -4.68 -12.38 4.55
CA GLU A 81 -3.26 -12.55 4.88
C GLU A 81 -2.41 -11.41 4.31
N ASP A 82 -2.64 -11.07 3.03
CA ASP A 82 -1.93 -10.01 2.33
C ASP A 82 -2.14 -8.64 3.00
N VAL A 83 -3.40 -8.30 3.32
CA VAL A 83 -3.76 -7.05 4.01
C VAL A 83 -3.16 -7.01 5.42
N ALA A 84 -3.17 -8.13 6.15
CA ALA A 84 -2.56 -8.21 7.48
C ALA A 84 -1.05 -8.04 7.42
N ALA A 85 -0.37 -8.59 6.40
CA ALA A 85 1.05 -8.42 6.18
C ALA A 85 1.39 -6.96 5.81
N ALA A 86 0.62 -6.33 4.92
CA ALA A 86 0.77 -4.92 4.57
C ALA A 86 0.56 -4.00 5.78
N TYR A 87 -0.42 -4.30 6.64
CA TYR A 87 -0.63 -3.57 7.90
C TYR A 87 0.55 -3.71 8.86
N LYS A 88 1.10 -4.92 9.02
CA LYS A 88 2.32 -5.13 9.81
C LYS A 88 3.52 -4.37 9.24
N PHE A 89 3.65 -4.30 7.92
CA PHE A 89 4.70 -3.53 7.26
C PHE A 89 4.54 -2.03 7.51
N ALA A 90 3.33 -1.49 7.38
CA ALA A 90 3.04 -0.06 7.56
C ALA A 90 3.25 0.47 8.99
N ARG A 91 3.44 -0.43 9.96
CA ARG A 91 3.73 -0.10 11.36
C ARG A 91 5.22 -0.09 11.71
N LYS A 92 6.09 -0.51 10.79
CA LYS A 92 7.54 -0.48 10.97
C LYS A 92 8.10 0.89 10.61
#